data_AF-A0A2W6C667-F1
#
_entry.id   AF-A0A2W6C667-F1
#
_cell.length_a   1.000
_cell.length_b   1.000
_cell.length_c   1.000
_cell.angle_alpha   90.00
_cell.angle_beta   90.00
_cell.angle_gamma   90.00
#
_symmetry.space_group_name_H-M   'P 1'
#
loop_
_entity.id
_entity.type
_entity.pdbx_description
1 polymer ?
#
loop_
_entity_poly.entity_id
_entity_poly.type
_entity_poly.pdbx_seq_one_letter_code
_entity_poly.pdbx_strand_id
1 'polypeptide(L)'
;REDVPPATANVNLSLPSVRVLATDGSTIPTTPQGGSVRISLSAAPIYVIEQPNPLPDGTSLDPATDPTSPTGLRVSSRFQGFWAKYGGLPVFGYAISGERYEQSPTDGKQYIVQWFERTRFEWHPEFLGSDNSVELGLLGRQVTAGRNFPTVAPFQPTATALYFAPTGHSLSGRFLQYWQATGGLTLYGYPISEPLTEASTDGKSYTMQYFERARFEYHPENRPPYDVLLGLLGRQLYKP
;
A
#
# COMPACT_ATOMS: atom_id res chain seq x y z
N ARG A 1 8.48 18.90 42.73
CA ARG A 1 8.69 18.80 41.27
C ARG A 1 7.50 19.52 40.67
N GLU A 2 7.70 20.69 40.07
CA GLU A 2 6.63 21.40 39.37
C GLU A 2 6.25 20.55 38.13
N ASP A 3 4.96 20.28 37.99
CA ASP A 3 4.39 19.71 36.77
C ASP A 3 4.48 20.76 35.67
N VAL A 4 5.54 20.70 34.87
CA VAL A 4 5.63 21.48 33.64
C VAL A 4 4.60 20.90 32.68
N PRO A 5 3.60 21.67 32.24
CA PRO A 5 2.61 21.17 31.30
C PRO A 5 3.30 20.72 30.00
N PRO A 6 2.82 19.63 29.37
CA PRO A 6 3.43 19.13 28.15
C PRO A 6 3.43 20.23 27.08
N ALA A 7 4.52 20.30 26.31
CA ALA A 7 4.62 21.23 25.19
C ALA A 7 3.45 20.98 24.22
N THR A 8 2.89 22.05 23.65
CA THR A 8 1.76 21.95 22.71
C THR A 8 2.10 22.63 21.39
N ALA A 9 1.52 22.13 20.30
CA ALA A 9 1.58 22.75 18.98
C ALA A 9 0.16 22.97 18.43
N ASN A 10 -0.01 24.01 17.61
CA ASN A 10 -1.23 24.21 16.84
C ASN A 10 -0.98 23.78 15.40
N VAL A 11 -1.82 22.89 14.89
CA VAL A 11 -1.79 22.45 13.49
C VAL A 11 -2.97 23.10 12.77
N ASN A 12 -2.68 23.92 11.76
CA ASN A 12 -3.72 24.51 10.92
C ASN A 12 -4.30 23.43 10.00
N LEU A 13 -5.62 23.43 9.85
CA LEU A 13 -6.37 22.46 9.08
C LEU A 13 -6.75 23.07 7.73
N SER A 14 -6.49 22.33 6.67
CA SER A 14 -7.00 22.58 5.32
C SER A 14 -8.40 21.98 5.08
N LEU A 15 -8.82 21.02 5.92
CA LEU A 15 -10.11 20.35 5.86
C LEU A 15 -10.93 20.59 7.16
N PRO A 16 -12.26 20.49 7.09
CA PRO A 16 -13.16 20.89 8.19
C PRO A 16 -13.17 19.92 9.37
N SER A 17 -12.58 18.73 9.24
CA SER A 17 -12.54 17.72 10.32
C SER A 17 -11.14 17.14 10.46
N VAL A 18 -10.81 16.67 11.67
CA VAL A 18 -9.51 16.08 11.97
C VAL A 18 -9.64 15.03 13.07
N ARG A 19 -8.86 13.95 12.94
CA ARG A 19 -8.67 12.94 13.96
C ARG A 19 -7.20 12.88 14.35
N VAL A 20 -6.92 12.88 15.65
CA VAL A 20 -5.55 12.75 16.17
C VAL A 20 -5.39 11.35 16.72
N LEU A 21 -4.37 10.62 16.24
CA LEU A 21 -4.06 9.26 16.66
C LEU A 21 -2.68 9.19 17.31
N ALA A 22 -2.55 8.34 18.34
CA ALA A 22 -1.25 7.89 18.82
C ALA A 22 -0.66 6.80 17.91
N THR A 23 0.63 6.48 18.07
CA THR A 23 1.31 5.44 17.30
C THR A 23 0.70 4.04 17.41
N ASP A 24 -0.03 3.76 18.50
CA ASP A 24 -0.73 2.49 18.70
C ASP A 24 -2.13 2.46 18.05
N GLY A 25 -2.52 3.53 17.35
CA GLY A 25 -3.82 3.68 16.71
C GLY A 25 -4.93 4.16 17.63
N SER A 26 -4.67 4.37 18.93
CA SER A 26 -5.66 4.93 19.84
C SER A 26 -5.97 6.40 19.49
N THR A 27 -7.24 6.79 19.67
CA THR A 27 -7.66 8.17 19.40
C THR A 27 -7.28 9.07 20.55
N ILE A 28 -6.58 10.17 20.26
CA ILE A 28 -6.28 11.24 21.20
C ILE A 28 -7.44 12.25 21.11
N PRO A 29 -8.23 12.45 22.18
CA PRO A 29 -9.34 13.40 22.18
C PRO A 29 -8.82 14.81 21.90
N THR A 30 -9.33 15.43 20.83
CA THR A 30 -9.00 16.81 20.46
C THR A 30 -10.24 17.51 19.95
N THR A 31 -10.30 18.83 20.12
CA THR A 31 -11.39 19.67 19.63
C THR A 31 -10.81 20.70 18.67
N PRO A 32 -11.15 20.65 17.37
CA PRO A 32 -10.73 21.68 16.43
C PRO A 32 -11.32 23.04 16.84
N GLN A 33 -10.49 24.08 16.83
CA GLN A 33 -10.87 25.46 17.14
C GLN A 33 -10.29 26.40 16.08
N GLY A 34 -11.18 27.18 15.44
CA GLY A 34 -10.76 28.23 14.49
C GLY A 34 -9.95 27.73 13.30
N GLY A 35 -10.26 26.53 12.76
CA GLY A 35 -9.51 25.93 11.65
C GLY A 35 -8.14 25.38 12.05
N SER A 36 -7.93 25.11 13.35
CA SER A 36 -6.71 24.50 13.86
C SER A 36 -7.02 23.45 14.92
N VAL A 37 -6.09 22.54 15.20
CA VAL A 37 -6.17 21.61 16.33
C VAL A 37 -4.94 21.78 17.22
N ARG A 38 -5.16 21.87 18.53
CA ARG A 38 -4.09 21.92 19.52
C ARG A 38 -3.72 20.50 19.94
N ILE A 39 -2.44 20.15 19.78
CA ILE A 39 -1.89 18.83 20.07
C ILE A 39 -0.84 18.90 21.18
N SER A 40 -0.88 17.95 22.10
CA SER A 40 0.19 17.73 23.08
C SER A 40 1.33 16.98 22.40
N LEU A 41 2.53 17.53 22.46
CA LEU A 41 3.72 16.90 21.92
C LEU A 41 4.15 15.74 22.81
N SER A 42 4.55 14.64 22.19
CA SER A 42 5.07 13.47 22.87
C SER A 42 6.36 12.99 22.21
N ALA A 43 7.14 12.16 22.91
CA ALA A 43 8.31 11.52 22.32
C ALA A 43 7.91 10.53 21.20
N ALA A 44 6.72 9.95 21.28
CA ALA A 44 6.15 9.14 20.22
C ALA A 44 5.47 10.03 19.15
N PRO A 45 5.52 9.64 17.87
CA PRO A 45 4.75 10.29 16.82
C PRO A 45 3.25 10.36 17.16
N ILE A 46 2.62 11.46 16.74
CA ILE A 46 1.17 11.61 16.73
C ILE A 46 0.74 11.95 15.31
N TYR A 47 -0.36 11.37 14.89
CA TYR A 47 -0.85 11.52 13.52
C TYR A 47 -2.05 12.45 13.51
N VAL A 48 -1.93 13.58 12.82
CA VAL A 48 -3.02 14.53 12.62
C VAL A 48 -3.61 14.26 11.24
N ILE A 49 -4.78 13.62 11.22
CA ILE A 49 -5.42 13.15 10.01
C ILE A 49 -6.58 14.08 9.69
N GLU A 50 -6.34 14.98 8.75
CA GLU A 50 -7.39 15.82 8.19
C GLU A 50 -8.39 14.99 7.37
N GLN A 51 -9.66 15.35 7.48
CA GLN A 51 -10.79 14.65 6.88
C GLN A 51 -11.70 15.67 6.17
N PRO A 52 -12.07 15.44 4.90
CA PRO A 52 -13.18 16.19 4.31
C PRO A 52 -14.42 15.95 5.19
N ASN A 53 -15.29 16.96 5.33
CA ASN A 53 -16.51 17.03 6.17
C ASN A 53 -17.11 15.68 6.62
N PRO A 54 -17.66 15.57 7.84
CA PRO A 54 -18.06 14.28 8.41
C PRO A 54 -18.88 13.47 7.41
N LEU A 55 -18.44 12.24 7.19
CA LEU A 55 -18.97 11.36 6.16
C LEU A 55 -20.39 10.92 6.53
N PRO A 56 -21.23 10.59 5.52
CA PRO A 56 -22.63 10.25 5.76
C PRO A 56 -22.74 8.91 6.49
N ASP A 57 -22.85 8.98 7.82
CA ASP A 57 -23.05 7.89 8.82
C ASP A 57 -22.25 8.12 10.13
N GLY A 58 -21.39 9.15 10.19
CA GLY A 58 -20.54 9.41 11.35
C GLY A 58 -19.27 8.56 11.39
N THR A 59 -18.96 7.81 10.32
CA THR A 59 -17.66 7.17 10.16
C THR A 59 -16.59 8.20 9.80
N SER A 60 -15.34 7.91 10.18
CA SER A 60 -14.20 8.83 10.00
C SER A 60 -13.38 8.51 8.74
N LEU A 61 -13.85 7.65 7.84
CA LEU A 61 -13.08 7.10 6.71
C LEU A 61 -13.88 7.14 5.40
N ASP A 62 -13.29 7.69 4.33
CA ASP A 62 -13.97 7.89 3.03
C ASP A 62 -14.55 6.57 2.49
N PRO A 63 -15.88 6.41 2.38
CA PRO A 63 -16.48 5.17 1.86
C PRO A 63 -16.12 4.96 0.38
N ALA A 64 -15.64 6.00 -0.28
CA ALA A 64 -15.12 5.99 -1.64
C ALA A 64 -16.09 5.38 -2.67
N THR A 65 -17.38 5.67 -2.55
CA THR A 65 -18.40 5.19 -3.47
C THR A 65 -18.42 5.99 -4.78
N ASP A 66 -18.63 5.27 -5.89
CA ASP A 66 -18.82 5.84 -7.22
C ASP A 66 -19.72 4.89 -8.04
N PRO A 67 -21.01 5.23 -8.27
CA PRO A 67 -21.94 4.38 -8.99
C PRO A 67 -21.60 4.22 -10.48
N THR A 68 -20.67 5.01 -11.02
CA THR A 68 -20.19 4.89 -12.39
C THR A 68 -19.02 3.91 -12.54
N SER A 69 -18.38 3.54 -11.43
CA SER A 69 -17.32 2.53 -11.40
C SER A 69 -17.90 1.11 -11.51
N PRO A 70 -17.26 0.18 -12.24
CA PRO A 70 -17.69 -1.22 -12.31
C PRO A 70 -17.81 -1.92 -10.95
N THR A 71 -17.10 -1.44 -9.92
CA THR A 71 -17.15 -1.99 -8.55
C THR A 71 -18.06 -1.18 -7.62
N GLY A 72 -18.68 -0.10 -8.11
CA GLY A 72 -19.40 0.86 -7.27
C GLY A 72 -18.48 1.73 -6.39
N LEU A 73 -17.16 1.61 -6.57
CA LEU A 73 -16.14 2.22 -5.72
C LEU A 73 -15.09 2.93 -6.57
N ARG A 74 -14.60 4.05 -6.06
CA ARG A 74 -13.47 4.81 -6.59
C ARG A 74 -12.27 4.74 -5.67
N VAL A 75 -11.14 5.22 -6.14
CA VAL A 75 -9.98 5.49 -5.30
C VAL A 75 -10.36 6.58 -4.28
N SER A 76 -9.95 6.43 -3.03
CA SER A 76 -10.17 7.44 -2.00
C SER A 76 -9.29 8.67 -2.24
N SER A 77 -9.71 9.83 -1.71
CA SER A 77 -8.92 11.06 -1.87
C SER A 77 -7.51 10.93 -1.29
N ARG A 78 -7.35 10.16 -0.20
CA ARG A 78 -6.05 9.85 0.44
C ARG A 78 -5.10 9.12 -0.50
N PHE A 79 -5.63 8.23 -1.33
CA PHE A 79 -4.85 7.32 -2.16
C PHE A 79 -4.77 7.75 -3.63
N GLN A 80 -5.59 8.72 -4.07
CA GLN A 80 -5.69 9.14 -5.46
C GLN A 80 -4.35 9.60 -6.06
N GLY A 81 -3.57 10.38 -5.31
CA GLY A 81 -2.27 10.88 -5.80
C GLY A 81 -1.27 9.75 -6.04
N PHE A 82 -1.18 8.81 -5.11
CA PHE A 82 -0.31 7.63 -5.23
C PHE A 82 -0.76 6.72 -6.38
N TRP A 83 -2.07 6.43 -6.45
CA TRP A 83 -2.65 5.62 -7.52
C TRP A 83 -2.32 6.20 -8.91
N ALA A 84 -2.53 7.51 -9.10
CA ALA A 84 -2.26 8.17 -10.37
C ALA A 84 -0.76 8.19 -10.72
N LYS A 85 0.11 8.43 -9.72
CA LYS A 85 1.56 8.50 -9.91
C LYS A 85 2.18 7.17 -10.35
N TYR A 86 1.77 6.06 -9.73
CA TYR A 86 2.42 4.75 -9.92
C TYR A 86 1.74 3.85 -10.96
N GLY A 87 0.85 4.40 -11.80
CA GLY A 87 0.36 3.72 -13.00
C GLY A 87 -1.12 3.36 -13.00
N GLY A 88 -1.87 3.75 -11.97
CA GLY A 88 -3.32 3.77 -11.95
C GLY A 88 -4.00 2.44 -12.28
N LEU A 89 -5.04 2.51 -13.10
CA LEU A 89 -5.91 1.36 -13.42
C LEU A 89 -5.11 0.19 -14.04
N PRO A 90 -4.18 0.41 -15.00
CA PRO A 90 -3.33 -0.66 -15.51
C PRO A 90 -2.53 -1.43 -14.45
N VAL A 91 -2.06 -0.76 -13.39
CA VAL A 91 -1.17 -1.38 -12.38
C VAL A 91 -1.95 -1.93 -11.20
N PHE A 92 -2.94 -1.18 -10.68
CA PHE A 92 -3.62 -1.52 -9.42
C PHE A 92 -5.02 -2.11 -9.61
N GLY A 93 -5.65 -1.85 -10.75
CA GLY A 93 -7.05 -2.21 -11.00
C GLY A 93 -8.05 -1.28 -10.28
N TYR A 94 -9.32 -1.68 -10.29
CA TYR A 94 -10.39 -0.94 -9.63
C TYR A 94 -10.30 -1.04 -8.11
N ALA A 95 -10.80 -0.02 -7.40
CA ALA A 95 -11.03 -0.12 -5.96
C ALA A 95 -12.10 -1.18 -5.68
N ILE A 96 -11.88 -2.02 -4.65
CA ILE A 96 -12.81 -3.06 -4.21
C ILE A 96 -13.24 -2.89 -2.74
N SER A 97 -12.75 -1.84 -2.08
CA SER A 97 -13.28 -1.36 -0.79
C SER A 97 -13.31 0.17 -0.74
N GLY A 98 -14.06 0.72 0.22
CA GLY A 98 -13.80 2.07 0.76
C GLY A 98 -12.54 2.11 1.64
N GLU A 99 -12.24 3.27 2.24
CA GLU A 99 -11.25 3.34 3.31
C GLU A 99 -11.73 2.58 4.54
N ARG A 100 -10.81 1.83 5.17
CA ARG A 100 -11.09 1.11 6.42
C ARG A 100 -9.87 1.06 7.31
N TYR A 101 -10.09 0.92 8.62
CA TYR A 101 -9.03 0.50 9.54
C TYR A 101 -8.86 -1.01 9.43
N GLU A 102 -7.62 -1.45 9.29
CA GLU A 102 -7.28 -2.86 9.22
C GLU A 102 -5.96 -3.11 9.97
N GLN A 103 -5.96 -4.14 10.82
CA GLN A 103 -4.73 -4.59 11.44
C GLN A 103 -3.88 -5.29 10.39
N SER A 104 -2.65 -4.84 10.20
CA SER A 104 -1.72 -5.52 9.30
C SER A 104 -1.36 -6.89 9.88
N PRO A 105 -1.51 -7.97 9.10
CA PRO A 105 -1.16 -9.29 9.55
C PRO A 105 0.36 -9.51 9.68
N THR A 106 1.18 -8.57 9.19
CA THR A 106 2.65 -8.71 9.20
C THR A 106 3.33 -8.06 10.39
N ASP A 107 2.77 -6.98 10.94
CA ASP A 107 3.36 -6.28 12.10
C ASP A 107 2.37 -6.00 13.25
N GLY A 108 1.09 -6.36 13.08
CA GLY A 108 0.05 -6.19 14.09
C GLY A 108 -0.40 -4.73 14.31
N LYS A 109 0.11 -3.77 13.55
CA LYS A 109 -0.29 -2.35 13.66
C LYS A 109 -1.59 -2.10 12.91
N GLN A 110 -2.31 -1.06 13.31
CA GLN A 110 -3.51 -0.59 12.62
C GLN A 110 -3.14 0.42 11.53
N TYR A 111 -3.62 0.18 10.30
CA TYR A 111 -3.45 1.09 9.18
C TYR A 111 -4.81 1.53 8.63
N ILE A 112 -4.86 2.74 8.06
CA ILE A 112 -5.95 3.08 7.13
C ILE A 112 -5.57 2.47 5.79
N VAL A 113 -6.46 1.65 5.25
CA VAL A 113 -6.22 0.92 4.00
C VAL A 113 -7.33 1.14 3.01
N GLN A 114 -7.01 0.93 1.73
CA GLN A 114 -8.00 0.70 0.68
C GLN A 114 -7.56 -0.48 -0.17
N TRP A 115 -8.48 -1.39 -0.46
CA TRP A 115 -8.25 -2.53 -1.32
C TRP A 115 -8.54 -2.21 -2.77
N PHE A 116 -7.70 -2.72 -3.66
CA PHE A 116 -7.82 -2.68 -5.11
C PHE A 116 -7.79 -4.10 -5.64
N GLU A 117 -8.13 -4.32 -6.91
CA GLU A 117 -8.15 -5.67 -7.47
C GLU A 117 -6.80 -6.40 -7.36
N ARG A 118 -5.68 -5.67 -7.45
CA ARG A 118 -4.33 -6.24 -7.48
C ARG A 118 -3.52 -6.03 -6.21
N THR A 119 -3.94 -5.13 -5.32
CA THR A 119 -3.15 -4.78 -4.14
C THR A 119 -3.99 -4.15 -3.03
N ARG A 120 -3.37 -3.87 -1.88
CA ARG A 120 -3.90 -3.08 -0.77
C ARG A 120 -2.96 -1.90 -0.57
N PHE A 121 -3.49 -0.68 -0.54
CA PHE A 121 -2.71 0.48 -0.13
C PHE A 121 -2.82 0.66 1.37
N GLU A 122 -1.70 1.00 2.00
CA GLU A 122 -1.56 1.25 3.43
C GLU A 122 -1.07 2.68 3.63
N TRP A 123 -1.76 3.43 4.48
CA TRP A 123 -1.39 4.79 4.83
C TRP A 123 -0.39 4.77 5.99
N HIS A 124 0.80 5.31 5.76
CA HIS A 124 1.91 5.41 6.70
C HIS A 124 2.16 6.88 7.08
N PRO A 125 1.40 7.42 8.05
CA PRO A 125 1.51 8.83 8.41
C PRO A 125 2.86 9.22 9.04
N GLU A 126 3.66 8.26 9.50
CA GLU A 126 5.05 8.47 9.92
C GLU A 126 5.97 8.98 8.79
N PHE A 127 5.57 8.77 7.53
CA PHE A 127 6.30 9.20 6.34
C PHE A 127 5.64 10.40 5.65
N LEU A 128 4.77 11.13 6.35
CA LEU A 128 4.14 12.36 5.87
C LEU A 128 5.17 13.33 5.28
N GLY A 129 4.88 13.87 4.10
CA GLY A 129 5.79 14.74 3.35
C GLY A 129 6.80 14.01 2.47
N SER A 130 6.74 12.68 2.40
CA SER A 130 7.52 11.86 1.47
C SER A 130 6.64 11.01 0.54
N ASP A 131 7.27 10.46 -0.48
CA ASP A 131 6.66 9.49 -1.40
C ASP A 131 6.23 8.17 -0.74
N ASN A 132 6.71 7.89 0.48
CA ASN A 132 6.42 6.66 1.22
C ASN A 132 5.23 6.79 2.18
N SER A 133 4.52 7.91 2.15
CA SER A 133 3.31 8.07 2.97
C SER A 133 2.20 7.09 2.58
N VAL A 134 2.25 6.52 1.37
CA VAL A 134 1.45 5.36 0.96
C VAL A 134 2.39 4.23 0.56
N GLU A 135 2.17 3.03 1.08
CA GLU A 135 2.85 1.82 0.64
C GLU A 135 1.85 0.77 0.15
N LEU A 136 2.34 -0.20 -0.64
CA LEU A 136 1.58 -1.41 -0.88
C LEU A 136 1.75 -2.35 0.31
N GLY A 137 0.65 -2.96 0.75
CA GLY A 137 0.69 -4.02 1.73
C GLY A 137 1.52 -5.21 1.23
N LEU A 138 2.06 -6.00 2.18
CA LEU A 138 2.90 -7.16 1.92
C LEU A 138 2.12 -8.38 1.38
N LEU A 139 1.25 -8.17 0.38
CA LEU A 139 0.34 -9.20 -0.13
C LEU A 139 1.07 -10.37 -0.78
N GLY A 140 2.26 -10.14 -1.34
CA GLY A 140 3.10 -11.21 -1.85
C GLY A 140 3.55 -12.15 -0.75
N ARG A 141 4.05 -11.62 0.38
CA ARG A 141 4.35 -12.41 1.59
C ARG A 141 3.12 -13.15 2.13
N GLN A 142 1.95 -12.50 2.13
CA GLN A 142 0.71 -13.08 2.65
C GLN A 142 0.23 -14.26 1.79
N VAL A 143 0.17 -14.11 0.47
CA VAL A 143 -0.30 -15.18 -0.42
C VAL A 143 0.68 -16.35 -0.50
N THR A 144 1.97 -16.12 -0.24
CA THR A 144 2.98 -17.17 -0.19
C THR A 144 3.28 -17.66 1.22
N ALA A 145 2.47 -17.31 2.23
CA ALA A 145 2.68 -17.77 3.58
C ALA A 145 2.73 -19.32 3.63
N GLY A 146 3.77 -19.87 4.26
CA GLY A 146 3.99 -21.32 4.33
C GLY A 146 4.58 -21.96 3.07
N ARG A 147 4.83 -21.19 2.00
CA ARG A 147 5.56 -21.68 0.81
C ARG A 147 7.07 -21.51 1.01
N ASN A 148 7.85 -22.48 0.56
CA ASN A 148 9.30 -22.39 0.50
C ASN A 148 9.74 -22.32 -0.97
N PHE A 149 10.47 -21.26 -1.33
CA PHE A 149 11.04 -21.10 -2.66
C PHE A 149 12.56 -21.32 -2.58
N PRO A 150 13.14 -22.14 -3.47
CA PRO A 150 14.59 -22.29 -3.54
C PRO A 150 15.28 -20.94 -3.77
N THR A 151 16.33 -20.66 -3.01
CA THR A 151 17.22 -19.52 -3.23
C THR A 151 18.24 -19.85 -4.33
N VAL A 152 18.92 -18.82 -4.82
CA VAL A 152 20.00 -18.97 -5.80
C VAL A 152 21.37 -18.65 -5.18
N ALA A 153 22.42 -19.19 -5.79
CA ALA A 153 23.79 -18.81 -5.40
C ALA A 153 24.02 -17.31 -5.63
N PRO A 154 24.69 -16.59 -4.72
CA PRO A 154 25.01 -15.18 -4.92
C PRO A 154 25.82 -14.95 -6.20
N PHE A 155 25.49 -13.88 -6.92
CA PHE A 155 26.24 -13.45 -8.10
C PHE A 155 26.36 -11.92 -8.15
N GLN A 156 27.36 -11.43 -8.90
CA GLN A 156 27.55 -9.99 -9.09
C GLN A 156 26.46 -9.42 -10.01
N PRO A 157 25.83 -8.29 -9.64
CA PRO A 157 24.83 -7.63 -10.48
C PRO A 157 25.35 -7.36 -11.90
N THR A 158 24.48 -7.54 -12.89
CA THR A 158 24.74 -7.21 -14.29
C THR A 158 23.66 -6.25 -14.80
N ALA A 159 23.80 -5.77 -16.03
CA ALA A 159 22.76 -4.94 -16.66
C ALA A 159 21.40 -5.65 -16.82
N THR A 160 21.38 -6.99 -16.80
CA THR A 160 20.18 -7.79 -17.09
C THR A 160 19.75 -8.72 -15.95
N ALA A 161 20.48 -8.73 -14.84
CA ALA A 161 20.19 -9.58 -13.68
C ALA A 161 20.73 -8.96 -12.38
N LEU A 162 19.89 -8.97 -11.34
CA LEU A 162 20.22 -8.53 -9.99
C LEU A 162 20.05 -9.69 -9.01
N TYR A 163 20.96 -9.78 -8.04
CA TYR A 163 20.85 -10.67 -6.88
C TYR A 163 20.52 -9.85 -5.63
N PHE A 164 19.58 -10.32 -4.82
CA PHE A 164 19.14 -9.66 -3.60
C PHE A 164 19.51 -10.49 -2.37
N ALA A 165 20.64 -10.14 -1.74
CA ALA A 165 21.11 -10.80 -0.53
C ALA A 165 20.07 -10.87 0.61
N PRO A 166 19.19 -9.87 0.84
CA PRO A 166 18.20 -9.94 1.91
C PRO A 166 17.21 -11.11 1.80
N THR A 167 16.95 -11.59 0.58
CA THR A 167 15.98 -12.67 0.34
C THR A 167 16.60 -13.90 -0.32
N GLY A 168 17.85 -13.83 -0.81
CA GLY A 168 18.50 -14.93 -1.51
C GLY A 168 17.94 -15.18 -2.91
N HIS A 169 17.18 -14.23 -3.46
CA HIS A 169 16.50 -14.36 -4.75
C HIS A 169 17.07 -13.40 -5.80
N SER A 170 16.80 -13.73 -7.07
CA SER A 170 17.22 -12.93 -8.21
C SER A 170 16.07 -12.27 -8.94
N LEU A 171 16.40 -11.27 -9.76
CA LEU A 171 15.48 -10.67 -10.71
C LEU A 171 16.21 -10.44 -12.03
N SER A 172 15.62 -10.88 -13.13
CA SER A 172 16.24 -10.76 -14.46
C SER A 172 15.21 -10.56 -15.58
N GLY A 173 15.70 -10.31 -16.78
CA GLY A 173 14.89 -10.28 -18.00
C GLY A 173 13.74 -9.26 -17.95
N ARG A 174 12.57 -9.67 -18.42
CA ARG A 174 11.41 -8.76 -18.57
C ARG A 174 10.89 -8.25 -17.22
N PHE A 175 10.91 -9.09 -16.17
CA PHE A 175 10.49 -8.66 -14.83
C PHE A 175 11.44 -7.63 -14.21
N LEU A 176 12.76 -7.76 -14.43
CA LEU A 176 13.71 -6.72 -14.01
C LEU A 176 13.42 -5.38 -14.69
N GLN A 177 13.22 -5.39 -16.00
CA GLN A 177 12.91 -4.19 -16.77
C GLN A 177 11.62 -3.52 -16.28
N TYR A 178 10.57 -4.30 -16.05
CA TYR A 178 9.30 -3.78 -15.53
C TYR A 178 9.45 -3.23 -14.11
N TRP A 179 10.13 -3.95 -13.23
CA TRP A 179 10.39 -3.52 -11.85
C TRP A 179 11.13 -2.19 -11.82
N GLN A 180 12.21 -2.04 -12.59
CA GLN A 180 12.98 -0.81 -12.68
C GLN A 180 12.17 0.36 -13.25
N ALA A 181 11.29 0.10 -14.22
CA ALA A 181 10.53 1.14 -14.89
C ALA A 181 9.31 1.67 -14.10
N THR A 182 8.76 0.89 -13.17
CA THR A 182 7.43 1.18 -12.59
C THR A 182 7.41 1.47 -11.09
N GLY A 183 8.52 1.30 -10.37
CA GLY A 183 8.61 1.70 -8.97
C GLY A 183 9.65 0.97 -8.14
N GLY A 184 10.20 -0.13 -8.66
CA GLY A 184 11.32 -0.84 -8.09
C GLY A 184 11.09 -1.28 -6.65
N LEU A 185 12.14 -1.12 -5.85
CA LEU A 185 12.18 -1.58 -4.46
C LEU A 185 11.10 -0.90 -3.61
N THR A 186 10.89 0.40 -3.83
CA THR A 186 9.91 1.20 -3.09
C THR A 186 8.49 0.66 -3.26
N LEU A 187 8.10 0.28 -4.48
CA LEU A 187 6.72 -0.14 -4.75
C LEU A 187 6.50 -1.63 -4.48
N TYR A 188 7.43 -2.49 -4.91
CA TYR A 188 7.21 -3.93 -4.93
C TYR A 188 7.96 -4.70 -3.84
N GLY A 189 8.99 -4.10 -3.24
CA GLY A 189 9.92 -4.79 -2.35
C GLY A 189 10.85 -5.74 -3.11
N TYR A 190 11.51 -6.61 -2.36
CA TYR A 190 12.44 -7.61 -2.90
C TYR A 190 11.69 -8.77 -3.59
N PRO A 191 12.31 -9.46 -4.57
CA PRO A 191 11.81 -10.75 -5.01
C PRO A 191 11.90 -11.77 -3.86
N ILE A 192 10.91 -12.65 -3.76
CA ILE A 192 10.80 -13.70 -2.72
C ILE A 192 10.66 -15.11 -3.31
N SER A 193 10.86 -15.22 -4.62
CA SER A 193 10.85 -16.45 -5.41
C SER A 193 11.65 -16.22 -6.70
N GLU A 194 12.13 -17.27 -7.34
CA GLU A 194 12.52 -17.22 -8.75
C GLU A 194 11.28 -17.29 -9.68
N PRO A 195 11.40 -16.94 -10.97
CA PRO A 195 10.30 -17.11 -11.90
C PRO A 195 9.81 -18.56 -12.00
N LEU A 196 8.50 -18.76 -11.96
CA LEU A 196 7.85 -20.06 -12.03
C LEU A 196 6.57 -20.00 -12.87
N THR A 197 6.13 -21.13 -13.41
CA THR A 197 4.88 -21.21 -14.17
C THR A 197 3.75 -21.66 -13.26
N GLU A 198 2.71 -20.84 -13.10
CA GLU A 198 1.51 -21.16 -12.30
C GLU A 198 0.24 -20.78 -13.05
N ALA A 199 -0.88 -21.41 -12.67
CA ALA A 199 -2.20 -20.99 -13.13
C ALA A 199 -2.61 -19.67 -12.46
N SER A 200 -3.05 -18.69 -13.25
CA SER A 200 -3.66 -17.46 -12.74
C SER A 200 -5.16 -17.67 -12.48
N THR A 201 -5.81 -16.61 -12.02
CA THR A 201 -7.24 -16.60 -11.69
C THR A 201 -8.16 -16.84 -12.88
N ASP A 202 -7.66 -16.68 -14.11
CA ASP A 202 -8.38 -16.99 -15.35
C ASP A 202 -8.21 -18.45 -15.80
N GLY A 203 -7.47 -19.27 -15.03
CA GLY A 203 -7.19 -20.67 -15.32
C GLY A 203 -6.05 -20.90 -16.31
N LYS A 204 -5.46 -19.84 -16.90
CA LYS A 204 -4.32 -19.95 -17.81
C LYS A 204 -3.01 -19.95 -17.02
N SER A 205 -2.00 -20.62 -17.57
CA SER A 205 -0.66 -20.62 -16.98
C SER A 205 0.18 -19.47 -17.50
N TYR A 206 0.78 -18.72 -16.58
CA TYR A 206 1.72 -17.65 -16.88
C TYR A 206 3.03 -17.86 -16.13
N THR A 207 4.11 -17.30 -16.67
CA THR A 207 5.33 -17.11 -15.87
C THR A 207 5.05 -16.03 -14.85
N MET A 208 5.32 -16.32 -13.59
CA MET A 208 5.09 -15.44 -12.45
C MET A 208 6.33 -15.31 -11.61
N GLN A 209 6.45 -14.21 -10.88
CA GLN A 209 7.43 -14.07 -9.82
C GLN A 209 6.80 -13.31 -8.65
N TYR A 210 6.99 -13.84 -7.45
CA TYR A 210 6.53 -13.22 -6.22
C TYR A 210 7.57 -12.24 -5.69
N PHE A 211 7.07 -11.11 -5.20
CA PHE A 211 7.79 -10.05 -4.51
C PHE A 211 7.18 -9.88 -3.13
N GLU A 212 7.77 -9.06 -2.27
CA GLU A 212 7.23 -8.84 -0.92
C GLU A 212 5.81 -8.27 -0.94
N ARG A 213 5.54 -7.31 -1.85
CA ARG A 213 4.28 -6.56 -1.93
C ARG A 213 3.40 -6.95 -3.12
N ALA A 214 3.90 -7.75 -4.06
CA ALA A 214 3.20 -8.04 -5.30
C ALA A 214 3.52 -9.43 -5.88
N ARG A 215 2.72 -9.85 -6.86
CA ARG A 215 3.03 -10.95 -7.79
C ARG A 215 3.03 -10.38 -9.19
N PHE A 216 4.11 -10.58 -9.95
CA PHE A 216 4.13 -10.24 -11.38
C PHE A 216 3.68 -11.45 -12.19
N GLU A 217 2.92 -11.20 -13.25
CA GLU A 217 2.47 -12.17 -14.23
C GLU A 217 2.88 -11.69 -15.63
N TYR A 218 3.56 -12.55 -16.40
CA TYR A 218 3.97 -12.23 -17.77
C TYR A 218 2.91 -12.70 -18.77
N HIS A 219 2.33 -11.75 -19.49
CA HIS A 219 1.27 -11.89 -20.49
C HIS A 219 1.82 -11.56 -21.89
N PRO A 220 2.50 -12.50 -22.57
CA PRO A 220 3.13 -12.26 -23.87
C PRO A 220 2.12 -11.91 -24.98
N GLU A 221 0.83 -12.19 -24.78
CA GLU A 221 -0.25 -11.78 -25.67
C GLU A 221 -0.51 -10.26 -25.68
N ASN A 222 -0.07 -9.54 -24.63
CA ASN A 222 -0.20 -8.10 -24.54
C ASN A 222 1.03 -7.40 -25.11
N ARG A 223 0.87 -6.16 -25.58
CA ARG A 223 2.00 -5.32 -25.99
C ARG A 223 2.63 -4.66 -24.75
N PRO A 224 3.97 -4.51 -24.71
CA PRO A 224 4.62 -3.68 -23.70
C PRO A 224 4.03 -2.26 -23.64
N PRO A 225 3.87 -1.66 -22.45
CA PRO A 225 4.31 -2.17 -21.14
C PRO A 225 3.31 -3.08 -20.42
N TYR A 226 2.19 -3.48 -21.04
CA TYR A 226 1.10 -4.25 -20.42
C TYR A 226 1.28 -5.78 -20.49
N ASP A 227 2.45 -6.22 -20.93
CA ASP A 227 2.89 -7.62 -20.97
C ASP A 227 3.42 -8.10 -19.62
N VAL A 228 3.60 -7.22 -18.64
CA VAL A 228 3.76 -7.59 -17.23
C VAL A 228 2.66 -6.90 -16.44
N LEU A 229 1.84 -7.70 -15.74
CA LEU A 229 0.75 -7.21 -14.90
C LEU A 229 0.97 -7.65 -13.46
N LEU A 230 0.43 -6.90 -12.50
CA LEU A 230 0.30 -7.42 -11.15
C LEU A 230 -0.86 -8.43 -11.11
N GLY A 231 -0.63 -9.56 -10.45
CA GLY A 231 -1.67 -10.54 -10.16
C GLY A 231 -2.79 -9.95 -9.31
N LEU A 232 -3.97 -10.54 -9.37
CA LEU A 232 -5.18 -10.09 -8.65
C LEU A 232 -5.14 -10.41 -7.14
N LEU A 233 -4.02 -10.13 -6.46
CA LEU A 233 -3.83 -10.47 -5.05
C LEU A 233 -4.86 -9.82 -4.14
N GLY A 234 -5.30 -8.61 -4.48
CA GLY A 234 -6.37 -7.93 -3.75
C GLY A 234 -7.68 -8.71 -3.81
N ARG A 235 -8.12 -9.16 -4.99
CA ARG A 235 -9.30 -10.04 -5.10
C ARG A 235 -9.12 -11.40 -4.41
N GLN A 236 -7.90 -11.95 -4.38
CA GLN A 236 -7.63 -13.24 -3.74
C GLN A 236 -7.74 -13.15 -2.21
N LEU A 237 -7.21 -12.07 -1.63
CA LEU A 237 -7.04 -11.94 -0.17
C LEU A 237 -8.15 -11.13 0.50
N TYR A 238 -8.76 -10.16 -0.19
CA TYR A 238 -9.81 -9.34 0.41
C TYR A 238 -11.03 -10.19 0.79
N LYS A 239 -11.48 -10.04 2.04
CA LYS A 239 -12.72 -10.61 2.56
C LYS A 239 -13.60 -9.43 3.03
N PRO A 240 -14.73 -9.16 2.35
CA PRO A 240 -15.61 -8.04 2.68
C PRO A 240 -16.25 -8.20 4.06
#